data_AF-D1Z365-F1
#
_entry.id   AF-D1Z365-F1
#
_cell.length_a   1.000
_cell.length_b   1.000
_cell.length_c   1.000
_cell.angle_alpha   90.00
_cell.angle_beta   90.00
_cell.angle_gamma   90.00
#
_symmetry.space_group_name_H-M   'P 1'
#
loop_
_entity.id
_entity.type
_entity.pdbx_description
1 polymer ?
#
loop_
_entity_poly.entity_id
_entity_poly.type
_entity_poly.pdbx_seq_one_letter_code
_entity_poly.pdbx_strand_id
1 'polypeptide(L)'
;MKLFFLVILACMLIGIAWGENCNKPCGKCILPTCNYDGKCYFEGTSACALENEKCRRKKNNLDQFVKTVSGFCEMGVKMCK
;
A
#
# COMPACT_ATOMS: atom_id res chain seq x y z
N MET A 1 16.80 33.80 12.69
CA MET A 1 15.63 33.54 11.82
C MET A 1 15.92 32.49 10.76
N LYS A 2 16.95 32.63 9.90
CA LYS A 2 17.30 31.63 8.87
C LYS A 2 17.48 30.19 9.40
N LEU A 3 18.14 30.03 10.56
CA LEU A 3 18.37 28.70 11.16
C LEU A 3 17.06 27.99 11.54
N PHE A 4 16.09 28.71 12.12
CA PHE A 4 14.79 28.16 12.48
C PHE A 4 14.01 27.68 11.25
N PHE A 5 14.01 28.46 10.16
CA PHE A 5 13.38 28.02 8.90
C PHE A 5 14.00 26.75 8.34
N LEU A 6 15.34 26.62 8.39
CA LEU A 6 16.02 25.39 7.96
C LEU A 6 15.64 24.17 8.80
N VAL A 7 15.52 24.34 10.13
CA VAL A 7 15.09 23.26 11.04
C VAL A 7 13.65 22.83 10.74
N ILE A 8 12.73 23.78 10.57
CA ILE A 8 11.33 23.46 10.25
C ILE A 8 11.24 22.76 8.88
N LEU A 9 11.97 23.25 7.87
CA LEU A 9 12.01 22.62 6.55
C LEU A 9 12.56 21.18 6.63
N ALA A 10 13.62 20.95 7.40
CA ALA A 10 14.17 19.62 7.63
C ALA A 10 13.15 18.70 8.31
N CYS A 11 12.45 19.17 9.36
CA CYS A 11 11.40 18.40 10.02
C CYS A 11 10.25 18.05 9.08
N MET A 12 9.82 18.98 8.21
CA MET A 12 8.79 18.73 7.20
C MET A 12 9.23 17.63 6.22
N LEU A 13 10.46 17.70 5.70
CA LEU A 13 11.00 16.71 4.77
C LEU A 13 11.08 15.31 5.40
N ILE A 14 11.53 15.22 6.65
CA ILE A 14 11.58 13.96 7.39
C ILE A 14 10.16 13.42 7.62
N GLY A 15 9.20 14.26 8.01
CA GLY A 15 7.81 13.86 8.21
C GLY A 15 7.17 13.28 6.94
N ILE A 16 7.44 13.88 5.78
CA ILE A 16 6.99 13.37 4.48
C ILE A 16 7.60 11.99 4.21
N ALA A 17 8.91 11.83 4.43
CA ALA A 17 9.60 10.55 4.19
C ALA A 17 9.05 9.40 5.05
N TRP A 18 8.66 9.67 6.31
CA TRP A 18 8.09 8.66 7.20
C TRP A 18 6.64 8.31 6.88
N GLY A 19 5.85 9.29 6.40
CA GLY A 19 4.46 9.07 6.00
C GLY A 19 4.29 8.11 4.82
N GLU A 20 5.35 7.92 4.02
CA GLU A 20 5.37 7.03 2.85
C GLU A 20 5.83 5.60 3.15
N ASN A 21 5.87 5.18 4.42
CA ASN A 21 6.16 3.79 4.75
C ASN A 21 4.92 2.91 4.51
N CYS A 22 4.93 2.20 3.39
CA CYS A 22 3.88 1.26 3.00
C CYS A 22 4.05 -0.14 3.60
N ASN A 23 5.06 -0.37 4.45
CA ASN A 23 5.32 -1.65 5.10
C ASN A 23 4.90 -1.60 6.58
N LYS A 24 3.62 -1.35 6.84
CA LYS A 24 3.11 -1.36 8.21
C LYS A 24 3.07 -2.80 8.73
N PRO A 25 3.46 -3.05 9.99
CA PRO A 25 3.36 -4.38 10.57
C PRO A 25 1.90 -4.81 10.63
N CYS A 26 1.59 -5.97 10.06
CA CYS A 26 0.25 -6.54 10.05
C CYS A 26 0.08 -7.58 11.16
N GLY A 27 -1.08 -7.55 11.81
CA GLY A 27 -1.46 -8.57 12.79
C GLY A 27 -1.71 -9.93 12.16
N LYS A 28 -1.95 -10.94 13.00
CA LYS A 28 -2.20 -12.33 12.56
C LYS A 28 -3.62 -12.60 12.04
N CYS A 29 -4.48 -11.57 11.97
CA CYS A 29 -5.85 -11.74 11.49
C CYS A 29 -5.83 -11.98 9.98
N ILE A 30 -6.35 -13.15 9.57
CA ILE A 30 -6.47 -13.53 8.17
C ILE A 30 -7.86 -13.12 7.70
N LEU A 31 -7.90 -12.15 6.79
CA LEU A 31 -9.12 -11.66 6.15
C LEU A 31 -8.81 -11.48 4.66
N PRO A 32 -8.85 -12.58 3.89
CA PRO A 32 -8.33 -12.59 2.54
C PRO A 32 -9.23 -11.79 1.60
N THR A 33 -8.58 -11.11 0.65
CA THR A 33 -9.24 -10.38 -0.44
C THR A 33 -8.51 -10.64 -1.74
N CYS A 34 -9.27 -10.77 -2.82
CA CYS A 34 -8.73 -10.82 -4.17
C CYS A 34 -9.03 -9.50 -4.88
N ASN A 35 -7.98 -8.81 -5.32
CA ASN A 35 -8.05 -7.43 -5.78
C ASN A 35 -7.52 -7.33 -7.21
N TYR A 36 -8.32 -6.82 -8.13
CA TYR A 36 -7.99 -6.70 -9.55
C TYR A 36 -7.76 -5.24 -9.94
N ASP A 37 -6.67 -4.95 -10.65
CA ASP A 37 -6.30 -3.60 -11.09
C ASP A 37 -6.62 -3.30 -12.57
N GLY A 38 -7.30 -4.21 -13.27
CA GLY A 38 -7.52 -4.11 -14.71
C GLY A 38 -6.52 -4.92 -15.56
N LYS A 39 -5.46 -5.47 -14.95
CA LYS A 39 -4.42 -6.24 -15.64
C LYS A 39 -4.04 -7.53 -14.92
N CYS A 40 -3.99 -7.51 -13.59
CA CYS A 40 -3.58 -8.63 -12.75
C CYS A 40 -4.29 -8.57 -11.39
N TYR A 41 -4.14 -9.66 -10.63
CA TYR A 41 -4.72 -9.82 -9.31
C TYR A 41 -3.67 -9.75 -8.20
N PHE A 42 -4.06 -9.18 -7.08
CA PHE A 42 -3.31 -9.17 -5.83
C PHE A 42 -4.14 -9.80 -4.72
N GLU A 43 -3.53 -10.72 -3.99
CA GLU A 43 -4.14 -11.39 -2.86
C GLU A 43 -3.72 -10.70 -1.56
N GLY A 44 -4.64 -9.95 -0.96
CA GLY A 44 -4.44 -9.35 0.35
C GLY A 44 -4.82 -10.35 1.42
N THR A 45 -3.85 -10.92 2.13
CA THR A 45 -4.08 -11.91 3.22
C THR A 45 -4.80 -11.33 4.45
N SER A 46 -4.80 -10.00 4.58
CA SER A 46 -5.50 -9.24 5.61
C SER A 46 -5.84 -7.84 5.10
N ALA A 47 -6.72 -7.14 5.81
CA ALA A 47 -7.00 -5.73 5.54
C ALA A 47 -5.72 -4.86 5.60
N CYS A 48 -4.81 -5.14 6.54
CA CYS A 48 -3.53 -4.44 6.63
C CYS A 48 -2.64 -4.70 5.41
N ALA A 49 -2.55 -5.94 4.95
CA ALA A 49 -1.76 -6.28 3.76
C ALA A 49 -2.31 -5.57 2.50
N LEU A 50 -3.63 -5.47 2.39
CA LEU A 50 -4.28 -4.71 1.31
C LEU A 50 -3.95 -3.21 1.39
N GLU A 51 -3.99 -2.60 2.57
CA GLU A 51 -3.67 -1.17 2.73
C GLU A 51 -2.18 -0.87 2.47
N ASN A 52 -1.28 -1.77 2.86
CA ASN A 52 0.13 -1.71 2.52
C ASN A 52 0.33 -1.72 0.99
N GLU A 53 -0.37 -2.63 0.29
CA GLU A 53 -0.26 -2.70 -1.17
C GLU A 53 -0.87 -1.48 -1.86
N LYS A 54 -2.04 -0.98 -1.41
CA LYS A 54 -2.62 0.28 -1.94
C LYS A 54 -1.66 1.45 -1.75
N CYS A 55 -1.03 1.56 -0.58
CA CYS A 55 0.00 2.56 -0.31
C CYS A 55 1.17 2.41 -1.30
N ARG A 56 1.71 1.18 -1.46
CA ARG A 56 2.83 0.91 -2.36
C ARG A 56 2.49 1.29 -3.81
N ARG A 57 1.28 0.94 -4.26
CA ARG A 57 0.79 1.30 -5.60
C ARG A 57 0.70 2.80 -5.78
N LYS A 58 0.15 3.54 -4.80
CA LYS A 58 0.10 5.00 -4.85
C LYS A 58 1.50 5.61 -4.92
N LYS A 59 2.43 5.14 -4.09
CA LYS A 59 3.82 5.61 -4.05
C LYS A 59 4.55 5.39 -5.39
N ASN A 60 4.26 4.28 -6.06
CA ASN A 60 4.90 3.88 -7.32
C ASN A 60 4.09 4.26 -8.57
N ASN A 61 3.03 5.07 -8.45
CA ASN A 61 2.13 5.42 -9.56
C ASN A 61 1.61 4.20 -10.35
N LEU A 62 1.28 3.12 -9.64
CA LEU A 62 0.64 1.94 -10.22
C LEU A 62 -0.88 2.06 -10.18
N ASP A 63 -1.54 1.36 -11.11
CA ASP A 63 -3.00 1.28 -11.20
C ASP A 63 -3.59 0.82 -9.86
N GLN A 64 -4.69 1.46 -9.44
CA GLN A 64 -5.42 1.05 -8.24
C GLN A 64 -6.36 -0.10 -8.54
N PHE A 65 -6.77 -0.82 -7.50
CA PHE A 65 -7.73 -1.91 -7.66
C PHE A 65 -9.10 -1.36 -8.07
N VAL A 66 -9.61 -1.85 -9.20
CA VAL A 66 -10.95 -1.54 -9.74
C VAL A 66 -12.01 -2.51 -9.23
N LYS A 67 -11.60 -3.69 -8.74
CA LYS A 67 -12.49 -4.69 -8.15
C LYS A 67 -11.82 -5.35 -6.96
N THR A 68 -12.55 -5.49 -5.86
CA THR A 68 -12.15 -6.26 -4.68
C THR A 68 -13.26 -7.25 -4.36
N VAL A 69 -12.91 -8.52 -4.16
CA VAL A 69 -13.82 -9.53 -3.65
C VAL A 69 -13.25 -10.14 -2.38
N SER A 70 -14.12 -10.50 -1.45
CA SER A 70 -13.74 -11.24 -0.24
C SER A 70 -13.34 -12.66 -0.60
N GLY A 71 -12.30 -13.18 0.05
CA GLY A 71 -11.73 -14.49 -0.24
C GLY A 71 -10.37 -14.43 -0.93
N PHE A 72 -9.74 -15.59 -1.06
CA PHE A 72 -8.51 -15.76 -1.83
C PHE A 72 -8.80 -15.65 -3.33
N CYS A 73 -7.76 -15.41 -4.12
CA CYS A 73 -7.90 -15.42 -5.57
C CYS A 73 -8.14 -16.83 -6.10
N GLU A 74 -8.93 -16.94 -7.18
CA GLU A 74 -9.11 -18.21 -7.87
C GLU A 74 -7.77 -18.72 -8.43
N MET A 75 -7.60 -20.04 -8.48
CA MET A 75 -6.40 -20.62 -9.07
C MET A 75 -6.31 -20.28 -10.56
N GLY A 76 -5.10 -19.97 -11.03
CA GLY A 76 -4.83 -19.70 -12.45
C GLY A 76 -5.08 -18.26 -12.88
N VAL A 77 -5.55 -17.36 -11.99
CA VAL A 77 -5.58 -15.93 -12.31
C VAL A 77 -4.16 -15.37 -12.47
N LYS A 78 -4.02 -14.36 -13.31
CA LYS A 78 -2.74 -13.67 -13.50
C LYS A 78 -2.44 -12.79 -12.27
N MET A 79 -1.46 -13.19 -11.46
CA MET A 79 -1.02 -12.41 -10.30
C MET A 79 -0.15 -11.21 -10.69
N CYS A 80 -0.23 -10.15 -9.90
CA CYS A 80 0.63 -8.99 -10.01
C CYS A 80 2.05 -9.31 -9.54
N LYS A 81 3.04 -8.66 -10.16
CA LYS A 81 4.46 -8.78 -9.82
C LYS A 81 4.92 -7.61 -8.98
#